data_AF-A0AAD5LWJ4-F1
#
_entry.id   AF-A0AAD5LWJ4-F1
#
_cell.length_a   1.000
_cell.length_b   1.000
_cell.length_c   1.000
_cell.angle_alpha   90.00
_cell.angle_beta   90.00
_cell.angle_gamma   90.00
#
_symmetry.space_group_name_H-M   'P 1'
#
loop_
_entity.id
_entity.type
_entity.pdbx_description
1 polymer ?
#
loop_
_entity_poly.entity_id
_entity_poly.type
_entity_poly.pdbx_seq_one_letter_code
_entity_poly.pdbx_strand_id
1 'polypeptide(L)'
;MELKESLADMEKCLILNRLAYNSSKADVETWQSKANTLASTFERIIQYQSALFWSSIIYNTSIIESFNAALEALPRSFELDEYHLVYGWDSSVSKAASRLYYSVLALFLHLVVFNKGIDNTLF
;
A
#
# COMPACT_ATOMS: atom_id res chain seq x y z
N MET A 1 9.68 21.11 10.95
CA MET A 1 10.06 20.57 9.62
C MET A 1 9.33 21.36 8.54
N GLU A 2 10.01 21.96 7.56
CA GLU A 2 9.32 22.68 6.46
C GLU A 2 8.79 21.69 5.42
N LEU A 3 7.46 21.55 5.36
CA LEU A 3 6.76 20.78 4.33
C LEU A 3 6.59 21.64 3.08
N LYS A 4 6.95 21.12 1.91
CA LYS A 4 6.84 21.85 0.64
C LYS A 4 6.33 20.91 -0.44
N GLU A 5 5.35 21.38 -1.22
CA GLU A 5 4.83 20.63 -2.37
C GLU A 5 5.93 20.29 -3.39
N SER A 6 6.93 21.15 -3.53
CA SER A 6 8.10 20.90 -4.41
C SER A 6 8.97 19.71 -3.98
N LEU A 7 8.85 19.25 -2.73
CA LEU A 7 9.53 18.07 -2.24
C LEU A 7 8.68 16.81 -2.38
N ALA A 8 7.41 16.90 -2.77
CA ALA A 8 6.53 15.75 -2.86
C ALA A 8 6.87 14.90 -4.09
N ASP A 9 6.88 13.57 -3.91
CA ASP A 9 6.79 12.65 -5.03
C ASP A 9 5.34 12.66 -5.54
N MET A 10 5.14 13.23 -6.73
CA MET A 10 3.84 13.37 -7.38
C MET A 10 3.51 12.19 -8.32
N GLU A 11 4.31 11.11 -8.29
CA GLU A 11 4.00 9.89 -9.05
C GLU A 11 2.66 9.31 -8.58
N LYS A 12 1.78 9.01 -9.56
CA LYS A 12 0.44 8.50 -9.27
C LYS A 12 0.51 7.04 -8.82
N CYS A 13 -0.05 6.74 -7.66
CA CYS A 13 -0.14 5.38 -7.17
C CYS A 13 -1.25 4.58 -7.90
N LEU A 14 -1.03 3.27 -8.04
CA LEU A 14 -2.00 2.36 -8.63
C LEU A 14 -3.16 2.11 -7.65
N ILE A 15 -4.37 2.00 -8.18
CA ILE A 15 -5.53 1.54 -7.42
C ILE A 15 -5.69 0.03 -7.59
N LEU A 16 -5.76 -0.67 -6.47
CA LEU A 16 -6.04 -2.10 -6.43
C LEU A 16 -7.49 -2.30 -6.00
N ASN A 17 -8.25 -3.02 -6.82
CA ASN A 17 -9.59 -3.45 -6.46
C ASN A 17 -9.54 -4.86 -5.90
N ARG A 18 -10.56 -5.21 -5.13
CA ARG A 18 -10.74 -6.57 -4.63
C ARG A 18 -10.87 -7.57 -5.78
N LEU A 19 -10.17 -8.70 -5.66
CA LEU A 19 -10.23 -9.78 -6.65
C LEU A 19 -11.59 -10.49 -6.53
N ALA A 20 -12.38 -10.53 -7.63
CA ALA A 20 -13.73 -11.08 -7.63
C ALA A 20 -13.72 -12.61 -7.82
N TYR A 21 -14.53 -13.35 -7.07
CA TYR A 21 -14.51 -14.84 -7.03
C TYR A 21 -14.61 -15.55 -8.38
N ASN A 22 -15.15 -14.91 -9.41
CA ASN A 22 -15.29 -15.44 -10.78
C ASN A 22 -14.21 -14.90 -11.75
N SER A 23 -13.10 -14.39 -11.22
CA SER A 23 -12.00 -13.82 -12.01
C SER A 23 -11.35 -14.85 -12.91
N SER A 24 -11.00 -14.45 -14.13
CA SER A 24 -10.21 -15.28 -15.04
C SER A 24 -8.76 -15.38 -14.58
N LYS A 25 -8.01 -16.35 -15.10
CA LYS A 25 -6.57 -16.47 -14.83
C LYS A 25 -5.81 -15.18 -15.18
N ALA A 26 -6.17 -14.51 -16.27
CA ALA A 26 -5.55 -13.24 -16.68
C ALA A 26 -5.85 -12.10 -15.68
N ASP A 27 -7.05 -12.08 -15.09
CA ASP A 27 -7.41 -11.09 -14.06
C ASP A 27 -6.63 -11.34 -12.77
N VAL A 28 -6.45 -12.61 -12.40
CA VAL A 28 -5.62 -13.02 -11.25
C VAL A 28 -4.16 -12.58 -11.44
N GLU A 29 -3.57 -12.86 -12.61
CA GLU A 29 -2.19 -12.43 -12.94
C GLU A 29 -2.05 -10.90 -12.92
N THR A 30 -3.04 -10.20 -13.49
CA THR A 30 -3.08 -8.73 -13.50
C THR A 30 -3.17 -8.17 -12.07
N TRP A 31 -4.01 -8.77 -11.24
CA TRP A 31 -4.18 -8.38 -9.84
C TRP A 31 -2.89 -8.60 -9.05
N GLN A 32 -2.23 -9.74 -9.22
CA GLN A 32 -0.95 -10.04 -8.58
C GLN A 32 0.13 -9.02 -8.98
N SER A 33 0.21 -8.68 -10.26
CA SER A 33 1.16 -7.67 -10.76
C SER A 33 0.90 -6.30 -10.14
N LYS A 34 -0.35 -5.87 -10.08
CA LYS A 34 -0.75 -4.61 -9.44
C LYS A 34 -0.45 -4.62 -7.93
N ALA A 35 -0.78 -5.70 -7.23
CA ALA A 35 -0.53 -5.84 -5.80
C ALA A 35 0.96 -5.77 -5.46
N ASN A 36 1.81 -6.46 -6.24
CA ASN A 36 3.26 -6.40 -6.07
C ASN A 36 3.84 -5.03 -6.41
N THR A 37 3.34 -4.37 -7.46
CA THR A 37 3.77 -3.02 -7.83
C THR A 37 3.44 -2.05 -6.71
N LEU A 38 2.20 -2.11 -6.19
CA LEU A 38 1.75 -1.25 -5.09
C LEU A 38 2.53 -1.50 -3.79
N ALA A 39 2.82 -2.76 -3.47
CA ALA A 39 3.67 -3.11 -2.34
C ALA A 39 5.07 -2.49 -2.48
N SER A 40 5.72 -2.60 -3.65
CA SER A 40 7.00 -1.96 -3.93
C SER A 40 6.93 -0.43 -3.81
N THR A 41 5.83 0.18 -4.26
CA THR A 41 5.62 1.64 -4.13
C THR A 41 5.55 2.06 -2.66
N PHE A 42 4.77 1.35 -1.83
CA PHE A 42 4.71 1.64 -0.40
C PHE A 42 6.05 1.40 0.31
N GLU A 43 6.75 0.31 -0.01
CA GLU A 43 8.09 0.04 0.51
C GLU A 43 9.07 1.16 0.16
N ARG A 44 9.01 1.70 -1.06
CA ARG A 44 9.81 2.85 -1.51
C ARG A 44 9.47 4.12 -0.72
N ILE A 45 8.17 4.42 -0.56
CA ILE A 45 7.71 5.61 0.17
C ILE A 45 8.19 5.58 1.63
N ILE A 46 8.13 4.42 2.29
CA ILE A 46 8.58 4.26 3.68
C ILE A 46 10.09 4.56 3.84
N GLN A 47 10.89 4.36 2.79
CA GLN A 47 12.33 4.63 2.81
C GLN A 47 12.67 6.12 2.59
N TYR A 48 11.68 6.97 2.34
CA TYR A 48 11.91 8.41 2.16
C TYR A 48 12.43 9.08 3.43
N GLN A 49 13.28 10.10 3.22
CA GLN A 49 13.60 11.03 4.30
C GLN A 49 12.33 11.76 4.75
N SER A 50 12.26 12.10 6.03
CA SER A 50 11.05 12.65 6.67
C SER A 50 10.38 13.79 5.88
N ALA A 51 11.14 14.77 5.38
CA ALA A 51 10.58 15.89 4.65
C ALA A 51 9.91 15.47 3.32
N LEU A 52 10.55 14.57 2.55
CA LEU A 52 10.01 14.00 1.32
C LEU A 52 8.81 13.09 1.63
N PHE A 53 8.91 12.25 2.65
CA PHE A 53 7.81 11.37 3.09
C PHE A 53 6.55 12.18 3.38
N TRP A 54 6.62 13.11 4.32
CA TRP A 54 5.45 13.87 4.74
C TRP A 54 4.92 14.81 3.67
N SER A 55 5.80 15.42 2.87
CA SER A 55 5.36 16.23 1.73
C SER A 55 4.62 15.36 0.71
N SER A 56 5.11 14.15 0.42
CA SER A 56 4.42 13.22 -0.48
C SER A 56 3.07 12.79 0.08
N ILE A 57 3.00 12.38 1.35
CA ILE A 57 1.76 11.96 1.99
C ILE A 57 0.68 13.06 2.00
N ILE A 58 1.08 14.31 2.22
CA ILE A 58 0.14 15.44 2.33
C ILE A 58 -0.30 15.95 0.96
N TYR A 59 0.61 16.09 0.00
CA TYR A 59 0.33 16.74 -1.28
C TYR A 59 -0.05 15.76 -2.40
N ASN A 60 0.37 14.49 -2.32
CA ASN A 60 -0.02 13.46 -3.28
C ASN A 60 -1.19 12.63 -2.74
N THR A 61 -2.43 13.07 -3.05
CA THR A 61 -3.65 12.38 -2.61
C THR A 61 -3.75 10.95 -3.12
N SER A 62 -3.09 10.62 -4.24
CA SER A 62 -3.13 9.27 -4.81
C SER A 62 -2.51 8.22 -3.88
N ILE A 63 -1.55 8.59 -3.03
CA ILE A 63 -0.95 7.66 -2.07
C ILE A 63 -2.00 7.19 -1.06
N ILE A 64 -2.77 8.13 -0.50
CA ILE A 64 -3.82 7.82 0.49
C ILE A 64 -5.01 7.11 -0.16
N GLU A 65 -5.40 7.51 -1.38
CA GLU A 65 -6.43 6.81 -2.15
C GLU A 65 -6.04 5.35 -2.42
N SER A 66 -4.81 5.11 -2.87
CA SER A 66 -4.28 3.76 -3.08
C SER A 66 -4.14 2.96 -1.80
N PHE A 67 -3.74 3.60 -0.69
CA PHE A 67 -3.67 2.96 0.62
C PHE A 67 -5.05 2.47 1.08
N ASN A 68 -6.08 3.32 0.97
CA ASN A 68 -7.45 2.96 1.31
C ASN A 68 -7.98 1.84 0.40
N ALA A 69 -7.71 1.93 -0.91
CA ALA A 69 -8.09 0.88 -1.85
C ALA A 69 -7.43 -0.47 -1.52
N ALA A 70 -6.15 -0.46 -1.13
CA ALA A 70 -5.45 -1.68 -0.71
C ALA A 70 -6.07 -2.32 0.54
N LEU A 71 -6.51 -1.53 1.52
CA LEU A 71 -7.19 -2.03 2.72
C LEU A 71 -8.52 -2.73 2.39
N GLU A 72 -9.24 -2.25 1.38
CA GLU A 72 -10.49 -2.85 0.91
C GLU A 72 -10.26 -4.05 -0.03
N ALA A 73 -9.14 -4.07 -0.75
CA ALA A 73 -8.81 -5.13 -1.69
C ALA A 73 -8.28 -6.40 -1.02
N LEU A 74 -7.66 -6.29 0.16
CA LEU A 74 -7.11 -7.42 0.90
C LEU A 74 -8.22 -8.27 1.55
N PRO A 75 -8.21 -9.60 1.38
CA PRO A 75 -9.20 -10.47 2.00
C PRO A 75 -9.09 -10.43 3.53
N ARG A 76 -10.24 -10.44 4.22
CA ARG A 76 -10.32 -10.56 5.68
C ARG A 76 -10.09 -12.01 6.10
N SER A 77 -9.79 -12.21 7.38
CA SER A 77 -9.50 -13.54 7.93
C SER A 77 -10.61 -14.57 7.67
N PHE A 78 -11.88 -14.15 7.75
CA PHE A 78 -13.03 -15.03 7.48
C PHE A 78 -13.23 -15.34 5.98
N GLU A 79 -12.59 -14.59 5.08
CA GLU A 79 -12.68 -14.75 3.63
C GLU A 79 -11.52 -15.60 3.08
N LEU A 80 -10.50 -15.87 3.93
CA LEU A 80 -9.32 -16.62 3.52
C LEU A 80 -9.65 -18.03 3.04
N ASP A 81 -10.61 -18.70 3.68
CA ASP A 81 -11.03 -20.04 3.27
C ASP A 81 -11.68 -20.02 1.88
N GLU A 82 -12.54 -19.05 1.60
CA GLU A 82 -13.14 -18.86 0.27
C GLU A 82 -12.08 -18.50 -0.78
N TYR A 83 -11.16 -17.60 -0.46
CA TYR A 83 -10.05 -17.26 -1.36
C TYR A 83 -9.12 -18.45 -1.60
N HIS A 84 -8.90 -19.31 -0.60
CA HIS A 84 -8.13 -20.53 -0.76
C HIS A 84 -8.87 -21.57 -1.59
N LEU A 85 -10.18 -21.68 -1.47
CA LEU A 85 -10.97 -22.56 -2.33
C LEU A 85 -10.97 -22.09 -3.79
N VAL A 86 -11.09 -20.77 -4.03
CA VAL A 86 -11.22 -20.19 -5.37
C VAL A 86 -9.86 -19.99 -6.06
N TYR A 87 -8.84 -19.54 -5.32
CA TYR A 87 -7.51 -19.20 -5.85
C TYR A 87 -6.36 -19.99 -5.22
N GLY A 88 -6.61 -20.85 -4.24
CA GLY A 88 -5.55 -21.61 -3.55
C GLY A 88 -4.80 -22.60 -4.44
N TRP A 89 -5.27 -22.80 -5.68
CA TRP A 89 -4.48 -23.45 -6.73
C TRP A 89 -3.24 -22.63 -7.14
N ASP A 90 -3.21 -21.32 -6.88
CA ASP A 90 -2.08 -20.42 -7.13
C ASP A 90 -1.57 -19.76 -5.85
N SER A 91 -0.50 -20.34 -5.29
CA SER A 91 0.18 -19.81 -4.10
C SER A 91 0.70 -18.38 -4.26
N SER A 92 0.86 -17.86 -5.49
CA SER A 92 1.38 -16.52 -5.73
C SER A 92 0.38 -15.41 -5.37
N VAL A 93 -0.94 -15.67 -5.42
CA VAL A 93 -1.97 -14.74 -4.95
C VAL A 93 -1.79 -14.46 -3.46
N SER A 94 -1.67 -15.53 -2.66
CA SER A 94 -1.49 -15.43 -1.21
C SER A 94 -0.19 -14.70 -0.85
N LYS A 95 0.91 -14.95 -1.59
CA LYS A 95 2.19 -14.26 -1.39
C LYS A 95 2.09 -12.77 -1.72
N ALA A 96 1.47 -12.41 -2.85
CA ALA A 96 1.27 -11.01 -3.23
C ALA A 96 0.39 -10.26 -2.23
N ALA A 97 -0.72 -10.89 -1.78
CA ALA A 97 -1.60 -10.34 -0.75
C ALA A 97 -0.86 -10.15 0.59
N SER A 98 -0.07 -11.14 1.01
CA SER A 98 0.71 -11.07 2.26
C SER A 98 1.75 -9.95 2.21
N ARG A 99 2.49 -9.82 1.09
CA ARG A 99 3.46 -8.74 0.92
C ARG A 99 2.77 -7.38 1.01
N LEU A 100 1.70 -7.18 0.24
CA LEU A 100 0.93 -5.93 0.28
C LEU A 100 0.41 -5.61 1.68
N TYR A 101 -0.10 -6.61 2.41
CA TYR A 101 -0.54 -6.45 3.79
C TYR A 101 0.58 -5.90 4.69
N TYR A 102 1.79 -6.47 4.64
CA TYR A 102 2.91 -5.99 5.44
C TYR A 102 3.36 -4.59 5.04
N SER A 103 3.37 -4.27 3.74
CA SER A 103 3.73 -2.92 3.27
C SER A 103 2.70 -1.87 3.72
N VAL A 104 1.41 -2.19 3.64
CA VAL A 104 0.32 -1.34 4.15
C VAL A 104 0.42 -1.15 5.66
N LEU A 105 0.65 -2.23 6.42
CA LEU A 105 0.82 -2.16 7.87
C LEU A 105 2.03 -1.29 8.25
N ALA A 106 3.17 -1.46 7.56
CA ALA A 106 4.36 -0.67 7.80
C ALA A 106 4.14 0.82 7.50
N LEU A 107 3.46 1.15 6.40
CA LEU A 107 3.11 2.53 6.06
C LEU A 107 2.17 3.13 7.11
N PHE A 108 1.16 2.38 7.56
CA PHE A 108 0.26 2.81 8.64
C PHE A 108 1.03 3.08 9.94
N LEU A 109 1.92 2.19 10.33
CA LEU A 109 2.77 2.38 11.51
C LEU A 109 3.66 3.62 11.35
N HIS A 110 4.22 3.87 10.16
CA HIS A 110 5.02 5.06 9.90
C HIS A 110 4.17 6.34 10.06
N LEU A 111 2.93 6.34 9.56
CA LEU A 111 1.99 7.45 9.71
C LEU A 111 1.59 7.71 11.17
N VAL A 112 1.44 6.65 11.98
CA VAL A 112 1.01 6.76 13.39
C VAL A 112 2.16 7.08 14.35
N VAL A 113 3.33 6.44 14.16
CA VAL A 113 4.47 6.52 15.08
C VAL A 113 5.27 7.80 14.89
N PHE A 114 5.39 8.33 13.66
CA PHE A 114 6.07 9.60 13.40
C PHE A 114 5.15 10.80 13.66
N ASN A 115 4.83 11.07 14.92
CA ASN A 115 4.14 12.32 15.27
C ASN A 115 4.80 13.11 16.41
N LYS A 116 5.98 12.70 16.92
CA LYS A 116 6.60 13.38 18.07
C LYS A 116 8.14 13.48 18.11
N GLY A 117 8.88 12.89 17.17
CA GLY A 117 10.35 12.85 17.26
C GLY A 117 11.11 14.01 16.61
N ILE A 118 10.46 14.83 15.77
CA ILE A 118 11.13 15.82 14.89
C ILE A 118 10.84 17.28 15.29
N ASP A 119 10.04 17.53 16.34
CA ASP A 119 9.73 18.90 16.78
C ASP A 119 10.62 19.46 17.91
N ASN A 120 11.65 18.73 18.34
CA ASN A 120 12.54 19.20 19.43
C ASN A 120 13.89 19.78 18.97
N THR A 121 14.08 20.11 17.68
CA THR A 121 15.34 20.72 17.20
C THR A 121 15.18 22.10 16.55
N LEU A 122 14.03 22.76 16.74
CA LEU A 122 13.82 24.14 16.28
C LEU A 122 13.11 24.99 17.35
N PHE A 123 13.75 25.15 18.52
CA PHE A 123 13.64 26.33 19.37
C PHE A 123 15.00 26.62 20.00
#